data_AF-A0A166TQN8-F1
#
_entry.id   AF-A0A166TQN8-F1
#
_cell.length_a   1.000
_cell.length_b   1.000
_cell.length_c   1.000
_cell.angle_alpha   90.00
_cell.angle_beta   90.00
_cell.angle_gamma   90.00
#
_symmetry.space_group_name_H-M   'P 1'
#
loop_
_entity.id
_entity.type
_entity.pdbx_description
1 polymer ?
#
loop_
_entity_poly.entity_id
_entity_poly.type
_entity_poly.pdbx_seq_one_letter_code
_entity_poly.pdbx_strand_id
1 'polypeptide(L)'
;MDEPVQPIMLPSLQLLAVDFELGHASDLSAVIKFIHAPSLISMLLTGWYLDAPHSSIVGETHFPALQHLILGSTVTDAIPKFGLLAKAFPNIERLTCRVEDEDISDILANITEPGDELRWPKLQSIGMSNVVGTLFGWQVDDLCKLIIRSQQAGRPFRQLLYPISGSGFALAWAGDVHKLRELVELADFKDDWPTPFECVI
;
A
#
# COMPACT_ATOMS: atom_id res chain seq x y z
N MET A 1 -39.22 0.05 3.60
CA MET A 1 -38.59 0.91 4.62
C MET A 1 -37.33 0.17 5.01
N ASP A 2 -36.18 0.60 4.47
CA ASP A 2 -34.90 0.08 4.92
C ASP A 2 -34.57 0.75 6.24
N GLU A 3 -34.45 -0.03 7.31
CA GLU A 3 -33.98 0.47 8.60
C GLU A 3 -32.55 1.01 8.45
N PRO A 4 -32.20 2.14 9.11
CA PRO A 4 -30.84 2.62 9.12
C PRO A 4 -29.95 1.58 9.83
N VAL A 5 -29.14 0.89 9.04
CA VAL A 5 -28.15 -0.07 9.55
C VAL A 5 -27.16 0.68 10.43
N GLN A 6 -27.15 0.36 11.73
CA GLN A 6 -26.21 0.96 12.67
C GLN A 6 -24.79 0.46 12.37
N PRO A 7 -23.77 1.35 12.43
CA PRO A 7 -22.39 0.95 12.25
C PRO A 7 -21.92 0.04 13.38
N ILE A 8 -21.08 -0.92 13.01
CA ILE A 8 -20.40 -1.85 13.90
C ILE A 8 -19.25 -1.12 14.59
N MET A 9 -19.36 -0.98 15.91
CA MET A 9 -18.32 -0.38 16.75
C MET A 9 -17.29 -1.43 17.18
N LEU A 10 -16.04 -1.28 16.75
CA LEU A 10 -14.93 -2.18 17.08
C LEU A 10 -13.77 -1.38 17.69
N PRO A 11 -13.93 -0.85 18.92
CA PRO A 11 -12.99 0.12 19.50
C PRO A 11 -11.60 -0.44 19.79
N SER A 12 -11.46 -1.75 19.99
CA SER A 12 -10.18 -2.41 20.27
C SER A 12 -9.55 -3.05 19.03
N LEU A 13 -10.20 -2.96 17.86
CA LEU A 13 -9.69 -3.57 16.63
C LEU A 13 -8.48 -2.78 16.14
N GLN A 14 -7.32 -3.44 16.09
CA GLN A 14 -6.07 -2.84 15.62
C GLN A 14 -5.70 -3.25 14.20
N LEU A 15 -6.19 -4.41 13.76
CA LEU A 15 -5.88 -5.01 12.47
C LEU A 15 -7.18 -5.40 11.78
N LEU A 16 -7.33 -5.02 10.51
CA LEU A 16 -8.49 -5.38 9.70
C LEU A 16 -8.03 -5.94 8.36
N ALA A 17 -8.37 -7.20 8.09
CA ALA A 17 -8.29 -7.76 6.74
C ALA A 17 -9.67 -7.65 6.08
N VAL A 18 -9.71 -7.09 4.89
CA VAL A 18 -10.90 -7.03 4.04
C VAL A 18 -10.58 -7.80 2.78
N ASP A 19 -11.29 -8.92 2.60
CA ASP A 19 -11.20 -9.73 1.40
C ASP A 19 -12.46 -9.52 0.56
N PHE A 20 -12.29 -8.96 -0.63
CA PHE A 20 -13.37 -8.77 -1.56
C PHE A 20 -13.49 -10.00 -2.46
N GLU A 21 -14.69 -10.58 -2.54
CA GLU A 21 -14.92 -11.72 -3.43
C GLU A 21 -14.70 -11.34 -4.90
N LEU A 22 -13.95 -12.19 -5.61
CA LEU A 22 -13.67 -12.04 -7.03
C LEU A 22 -14.98 -12.05 -7.85
N GLY A 23 -15.14 -11.09 -8.76
CA GLY A 23 -16.27 -11.01 -9.68
C GLY A 23 -17.48 -10.21 -9.18
N HIS A 24 -17.43 -9.67 -7.96
CA HIS A 24 -18.42 -8.73 -7.45
C HIS A 24 -17.89 -7.30 -7.42
N ALA A 25 -18.78 -6.31 -7.63
CA ALA A 25 -18.42 -4.91 -7.46
C ALA A 25 -18.03 -4.67 -5.99
N SER A 26 -16.73 -4.62 -5.73
CA SER A 26 -16.17 -4.42 -4.40
C SER A 26 -16.42 -2.98 -3.94
N ASP A 27 -17.26 -2.80 -2.93
CA ASP A 27 -17.56 -1.48 -2.36
C ASP A 27 -16.82 -1.26 -1.04
N LEU A 28 -15.59 -0.77 -1.12
CA LEU A 28 -14.84 -0.30 0.04
C LEU A 28 -15.59 0.79 0.82
N SER A 29 -16.51 1.53 0.18
CA SER A 29 -17.33 2.52 0.88
C SER A 29 -18.27 1.87 1.90
N ALA A 30 -18.73 0.64 1.66
CA ALA A 30 -19.55 -0.08 2.64
C ALA A 30 -18.74 -0.36 3.91
N VAL A 31 -17.50 -0.84 3.76
CA VAL A 31 -16.59 -1.09 4.91
C VAL A 31 -16.34 0.21 5.68
N ILE A 32 -16.04 1.30 4.96
CA ILE A 32 -15.77 2.62 5.55
C ILE A 32 -17.00 3.16 6.31
N LYS A 33 -18.20 2.97 5.77
CA LYS A 33 -19.47 3.45 6.36
C LYS A 33 -19.91 2.63 7.56
N PHE A 34 -19.73 1.31 7.53
CA PHE A 34 -20.32 0.41 8.51
C PHE A 34 -19.35 -0.01 9.62
N ILE A 35 -18.03 0.19 9.45
CA ILE A 35 -17.05 -0.19 10.48
C ILE A 35 -16.45 1.05 11.12
N HIS A 36 -16.58 1.15 12.43
CA HIS A 36 -15.97 2.19 13.24
C HIS A 36 -14.90 1.56 14.13
N ALA A 37 -13.64 1.75 13.77
CA ALA A 37 -12.50 1.18 14.46
C ALA A 37 -11.46 2.28 14.77
N PRO A 38 -11.68 3.06 15.85
CA PRO A 38 -10.81 4.19 16.19
C PRO A 38 -9.36 3.80 16.49
N SER A 39 -9.13 2.56 16.94
CA SER A 39 -7.80 2.03 17.24
C SER A 39 -7.19 1.20 16.10
N LEU A 40 -7.78 1.24 14.89
CA LEU A 40 -7.25 0.50 13.75
C LEU A 40 -5.92 1.11 13.31
N ILE A 41 -4.84 0.31 13.35
CA ILE A 41 -3.47 0.72 13.01
C ILE A 41 -3.10 0.25 11.60
N SER A 42 -3.47 -0.98 11.26
CA SER A 42 -3.13 -1.60 9.98
C SER A 42 -4.34 -2.22 9.29
N MET A 43 -4.42 -2.03 7.97
CA MET A 43 -5.48 -2.58 7.14
C MET A 43 -4.89 -3.34 5.95
N LEU A 44 -5.38 -4.55 5.70
CA LEU A 44 -5.08 -5.36 4.53
C LEU A 44 -6.30 -5.38 3.61
N LEU A 45 -6.10 -5.04 2.34
CA LEU A 45 -7.12 -5.13 1.29
C LEU A 45 -6.70 -6.20 0.28
N THR A 46 -7.57 -7.18 0.02
CA THR A 46 -7.39 -8.24 -1.00
C THR A 46 -8.63 -8.37 -1.87
N GLY A 47 -8.48 -8.90 -3.09
CA GLY A 47 -9.58 -9.24 -3.98
C GLY A 47 -10.27 -8.06 -4.67
N TRP A 48 -9.66 -6.87 -4.60
CA TRP A 48 -10.29 -5.64 -5.10
C TRP A 48 -10.12 -5.50 -6.62
N TYR A 49 -11.10 -5.99 -7.38
CA TYR A 49 -11.05 -5.95 -8.84
C TYR A 49 -11.58 -4.63 -9.44
N LEU A 50 -10.96 -4.23 -10.55
CA LEU A 50 -11.02 -2.88 -11.08
C LEU A 50 -12.16 -2.56 -12.04
N ASP A 51 -12.70 -3.56 -12.75
CA ASP A 51 -13.63 -3.33 -13.89
C ASP A 51 -15.03 -2.88 -13.46
N ALA A 52 -15.28 -2.67 -12.17
CA ALA A 52 -16.54 -2.12 -11.69
C ALA A 52 -16.59 -0.59 -11.95
N PRO A 53 -17.48 -0.09 -12.84
CA PRO A 53 -17.57 1.34 -13.21
C PRO A 53 -17.98 2.29 -12.08
N HIS A 54 -18.23 1.76 -10.88
CA HIS A 54 -18.89 2.46 -9.78
C HIS A 54 -18.13 2.39 -8.45
N SER A 55 -16.88 1.93 -8.43
CA SER A 55 -16.11 1.96 -7.18
C SER A 55 -15.80 3.41 -6.81
N SER A 56 -16.63 3.99 -5.97
CA SER A 56 -16.46 5.34 -5.45
C SER A 56 -16.13 5.20 -3.98
N ILE A 57 -14.96 5.66 -3.59
CA ILE A 57 -14.64 5.79 -2.16
C ILE A 57 -15.20 7.13 -1.73
N VAL A 58 -16.42 7.12 -1.20
CA VAL A 58 -17.11 8.33 -0.73
C VAL A 58 -17.35 8.20 0.77
N GLY A 59 -16.65 9.03 1.55
CA GLY A 59 -16.84 9.14 2.99
C GLY A 59 -15.57 9.51 3.73
N GLU A 60 -15.74 10.19 4.87
CA GLU A 60 -14.69 10.28 5.89
C GLU A 60 -14.54 8.91 6.54
N THR A 61 -13.29 8.47 6.73
CA THR A 61 -13.04 7.17 7.34
C THR A 61 -13.05 7.28 8.86
N HIS A 62 -13.62 6.27 9.52
CA HIS A 62 -13.66 6.18 10.97
C HIS A 62 -12.45 5.43 11.54
N PHE A 63 -11.30 5.61 10.90
CA PHE A 63 -10.02 4.97 11.23
C PHE A 63 -8.91 6.02 11.47
N PRO A 64 -9.07 6.92 12.45
CA PRO A 64 -8.13 8.01 12.71
C PRO A 64 -6.70 7.54 13.04
N ALA A 65 -6.53 6.33 13.58
CA ALA A 65 -5.23 5.76 13.93
C ALA A 65 -4.58 4.97 12.79
N LEU A 66 -5.22 4.85 11.61
CA LEU A 66 -4.72 4.02 10.52
C LEU A 66 -3.45 4.63 9.93
N GLN A 67 -2.36 3.86 10.01
CA GLN A 67 -1.02 4.27 9.58
C GLN A 67 -0.41 3.30 8.57
N HIS A 68 -0.85 2.04 8.55
CA HIS A 68 -0.29 1.02 7.66
C HIS A 68 -1.36 0.46 6.73
N LEU A 69 -1.18 0.65 5.42
CA LEU A 69 -2.03 0.06 4.39
C LEU A 69 -1.28 -1.06 3.68
N ILE A 70 -1.88 -2.24 3.59
CA ILE A 70 -1.35 -3.40 2.88
C ILE A 70 -2.29 -3.72 1.72
N LEU A 71 -1.74 -3.76 0.52
CA LEU A 71 -2.44 -4.08 -0.71
C LEU A 71 -2.03 -5.48 -1.16
N GLY A 72 -2.99 -6.39 -1.28
CA GLY A 72 -2.80 -7.76 -1.75
C GLY A 72 -2.53 -7.85 -3.26
N SER A 73 -2.11 -9.04 -3.71
CA SER A 73 -1.70 -9.34 -5.09
C SER A 73 -2.79 -9.09 -6.13
N THR A 74 -4.06 -9.17 -5.75
CA THR A 74 -5.22 -8.93 -6.63
C THR A 74 -5.69 -7.48 -6.67
N VAL A 75 -5.05 -6.58 -5.91
CA VAL A 75 -5.41 -5.16 -5.82
C VAL A 75 -4.59 -4.29 -6.79
N THR A 76 -3.56 -4.83 -7.46
CA THR A 76 -2.59 -3.98 -8.18
C THR A 76 -2.90 -3.67 -9.62
N ASP A 77 -3.87 -4.34 -10.23
CA ASP A 77 -4.60 -3.74 -11.35
C ASP A 77 -5.14 -2.35 -10.94
N ALA A 78 -5.42 -2.12 -9.64
CA ALA A 78 -5.95 -0.88 -9.06
C ALA A 78 -4.93 0.23 -8.73
N ILE A 79 -3.69 0.14 -9.22
CA ILE A 79 -2.74 1.27 -9.28
C ILE A 79 -3.40 2.63 -9.65
N PRO A 80 -4.30 2.75 -10.65
CA PRO A 80 -4.99 4.01 -10.98
C PRO A 80 -5.94 4.55 -9.89
N LYS A 81 -6.14 3.86 -8.77
CA LYS A 81 -7.00 4.29 -7.64
C LYS A 81 -6.23 4.72 -6.40
N PHE A 82 -4.90 4.86 -6.48
CA PHE A 82 -4.08 5.38 -5.37
C PHE A 82 -4.55 6.76 -4.89
N GLY A 83 -5.03 7.61 -5.80
CA GLY A 83 -5.63 8.90 -5.43
C GLY A 83 -6.90 8.76 -4.57
N LEU A 84 -7.75 7.76 -4.83
CA LEU A 84 -8.95 7.51 -4.02
C LEU A 84 -8.57 6.97 -2.64
N LEU A 85 -7.61 6.04 -2.59
CA LEU A 85 -7.08 5.51 -1.32
C LEU A 85 -6.41 6.60 -0.48
N ALA A 86 -5.64 7.48 -1.10
CA ALA A 86 -5.00 8.60 -0.42
C ALA A 86 -6.03 9.59 0.16
N LYS A 87 -7.17 9.78 -0.51
CA LYS A 87 -8.28 10.60 0.01
C LYS A 87 -9.00 9.95 1.18
N ALA A 88 -9.24 8.64 1.13
CA ALA A 88 -9.88 7.92 2.23
C ALA A 88 -8.97 7.74 3.45
N PHE A 89 -7.69 7.45 3.21
CA PHE A 89 -6.71 7.16 4.24
C PHE A 89 -5.53 8.14 4.13
N PRO A 90 -5.70 9.42 4.48
CA PRO A 90 -4.65 10.42 4.26
C PRO A 90 -3.45 10.26 5.21
N ASN A 91 -3.61 9.56 6.33
CA ASN A 91 -2.62 9.46 7.41
C ASN A 91 -1.65 8.27 7.28
N ILE A 92 -1.62 7.58 6.14
CA ILE A 92 -0.74 6.42 5.95
C ILE A 92 0.74 6.84 6.05
N GLU A 93 1.48 6.12 6.88
CA GLU A 93 2.92 6.24 7.10
C GLU A 93 3.70 5.07 6.48
N ARG A 94 3.08 3.89 6.38
CA ARG A 94 3.63 2.68 5.76
C ARG A 94 2.66 2.14 4.70
N LEU A 95 3.13 2.00 3.47
CA LEU A 95 2.41 1.29 2.42
C LEU A 95 3.12 -0.05 2.19
N THR A 96 2.39 -1.15 2.04
CA THR A 96 2.96 -2.45 1.68
C THR A 96 2.20 -3.03 0.51
N CYS A 97 2.91 -3.41 -0.53
CA CYS A 97 2.36 -4.03 -1.73
C CYS A 97 2.79 -5.49 -1.76
N ARG A 98 1.82 -6.40 -1.61
CA ARG A 98 2.02 -7.84 -1.75
C ARG A 98 1.80 -8.29 -3.19
N VAL A 99 2.58 -7.73 -4.09
CA VAL A 99 2.46 -7.95 -5.53
C VAL A 99 3.18 -9.20 -5.95
N GLU A 100 2.63 -9.92 -6.92
CA GLU A 100 3.35 -11.01 -7.58
C GLU A 100 4.05 -10.52 -8.85
N ASP A 101 3.53 -9.52 -9.58
CA ASP A 101 4.02 -9.17 -10.93
C ASP A 101 4.31 -7.67 -11.20
N GLU A 102 4.25 -6.77 -10.21
CA GLU A 102 4.40 -5.32 -10.44
C GLU A 102 5.83 -4.80 -10.23
N ASP A 103 6.23 -3.82 -11.05
CA ASP A 103 7.49 -3.08 -10.88
C ASP A 103 7.35 -2.01 -9.78
N ILE A 104 8.39 -1.89 -8.94
CA ILE A 104 8.48 -0.83 -7.92
C ILE A 104 8.39 0.57 -8.53
N SER A 105 8.88 0.72 -9.76
CA SER A 105 8.90 2.00 -10.48
C SER A 105 7.47 2.49 -10.75
N ASP A 106 6.56 1.59 -11.11
CA ASP A 106 5.15 1.89 -11.39
C ASP A 106 4.40 2.30 -10.10
N ILE A 107 4.63 1.59 -9.00
CA ILE A 107 4.01 1.91 -7.71
C ILE A 107 4.44 3.30 -7.25
N LEU A 108 5.73 3.61 -7.32
CA LEU A 108 6.24 4.92 -6.92
C LEU A 108 5.82 6.02 -7.87
N ALA A 109 5.77 5.77 -9.18
CA ALA A 109 5.27 6.73 -10.15
C ALA A 109 3.84 7.15 -9.79
N ASN A 110 3.01 6.20 -9.35
CA ASN A 110 1.65 6.48 -8.90
C ASN A 110 1.60 7.21 -7.56
N ILE A 111 2.52 6.95 -6.62
CA ILE A 111 2.57 7.73 -5.37
C ILE A 111 3.02 9.18 -5.63
N THR A 112 3.84 9.37 -6.67
CA THR A 112 4.51 10.64 -6.98
C THR A 112 3.93 11.37 -8.20
N GLU A 113 2.79 10.90 -8.71
CA GLU A 113 2.16 11.42 -9.92
C GLU A 113 1.92 12.94 -9.82
N PRO A 114 2.45 13.75 -10.75
CA PRO A 114 2.35 15.20 -10.68
C PRO A 114 0.92 15.66 -11.04
N GLY A 115 0.28 16.38 -10.13
CA GLY A 115 -1.02 17.02 -10.36
C GLY A 115 -2.11 16.65 -9.36
N ASP A 116 -1.95 15.53 -8.66
CA ASP A 116 -2.73 15.24 -7.45
C ASP A 116 -1.95 15.76 -6.23
N GLU A 117 -2.63 16.48 -5.34
CA GLU A 117 -2.11 16.86 -4.03
C GLU A 117 -1.39 15.66 -3.39
N LEU A 118 -0.20 15.91 -2.83
CA LEU A 118 0.75 14.90 -2.35
C LEU A 118 0.07 13.65 -1.74
N ARG A 119 -0.13 12.58 -2.54
CA ARG A 119 -0.75 11.33 -2.08
C ARG A 119 0.02 10.81 -0.85
N TRP A 120 -0.67 10.63 0.28
CA TRP A 120 -0.09 10.27 1.59
C TRP A 120 1.07 11.17 2.04
N PRO A 121 0.79 12.37 2.57
CA PRO A 121 1.83 13.33 2.99
C PRO A 121 2.73 12.82 4.12
N LYS A 122 2.27 11.83 4.90
CA LYS A 122 3.01 11.23 6.03
C LYS A 122 3.78 9.96 5.65
N LEU A 123 3.77 9.55 4.38
CA LEU A 123 4.38 8.29 3.94
C LEU A 123 5.89 8.30 4.18
N GLN A 124 6.34 7.39 5.04
CA GLN A 124 7.73 7.23 5.47
C GLN A 124 8.38 5.98 4.87
N SER A 125 7.57 4.94 4.65
CA SER A 125 8.06 3.63 4.24
C SER A 125 7.16 2.97 3.21
N ILE A 126 7.79 2.29 2.25
CA ILE A 126 7.12 1.43 1.27
C ILE A 126 7.75 0.04 1.40
N GLY A 127 6.92 -1.00 1.44
CA GLY A 127 7.37 -2.39 1.48
C GLY A 127 6.79 -3.23 0.36
N MET A 128 7.55 -4.23 -0.08
CA MET A 128 7.16 -5.14 -1.14
C MET A 128 7.41 -6.59 -0.72
N SER A 129 6.41 -7.47 -0.84
CA SER A 129 6.57 -8.86 -0.39
C SER A 129 7.14 -9.80 -1.43
N ASN A 130 6.84 -9.58 -2.70
CA ASN A 130 7.37 -10.33 -3.82
C ASN A 130 7.57 -9.36 -4.99
N VAL A 131 8.58 -9.60 -5.83
CA VAL A 131 8.90 -8.75 -6.98
C VAL A 131 9.36 -9.68 -8.09
N VAL A 132 8.70 -9.64 -9.24
CA VAL A 132 9.15 -10.39 -10.42
C VAL A 132 10.23 -9.61 -11.13
N GLY A 133 11.47 -10.07 -10.93
CA GLY A 133 12.64 -9.59 -11.67
C GLY A 133 13.68 -8.87 -10.81
N THR A 134 14.91 -8.86 -11.33
CA THR A 134 15.98 -8.02 -10.78
C THR A 134 15.69 -6.56 -11.07
N LEU A 135 15.89 -5.67 -10.10
CA LEU A 135 15.98 -4.23 -10.38
C LEU A 135 17.10 -3.98 -11.40
N PHE A 136 16.74 -3.66 -12.62
CA PHE A 136 17.67 -3.25 -13.66
C PHE A 136 18.19 -1.83 -13.34
N GLY A 137 19.41 -1.50 -13.79
CA GLY A 137 20.02 -0.19 -13.46
C GLY A 137 19.16 1.03 -13.84
N TRP A 138 18.40 0.94 -14.94
CA TRP A 138 17.47 2.00 -15.34
C TRP A 138 16.28 2.16 -14.38
N GLN A 139 15.75 1.06 -13.83
CA GLN A 139 14.71 1.10 -12.78
C GLN A 139 15.25 1.71 -11.49
N VAL A 140 16.52 1.44 -11.14
CA VAL A 140 17.16 2.04 -9.95
C VAL A 140 17.34 3.55 -10.11
N ASP A 141 17.76 4.02 -11.29
CA ASP A 141 17.90 5.45 -11.54
C ASP A 141 16.54 6.17 -11.52
N ASP A 142 15.49 5.58 -12.08
CA ASP A 142 14.14 6.15 -12.03
C ASP A 142 13.59 6.15 -10.60
N LEU A 143 13.79 5.06 -9.85
CA LEU A 143 13.51 4.97 -8.42
C LEU A 143 14.20 6.08 -7.63
N CYS A 144 15.48 6.34 -7.87
CA CYS A 144 16.22 7.42 -7.22
C CYS A 144 15.61 8.80 -7.54
N LYS A 145 15.25 9.06 -8.80
CA LYS A 145 14.60 10.34 -9.20
C LYS A 145 13.27 10.52 -8.49
N LEU A 146 12.46 9.48 -8.37
CA LEU A 146 11.16 9.54 -7.69
C LEU A 146 11.33 9.82 -6.20
N ILE A 147 12.30 9.17 -5.55
CA ILE A 147 12.63 9.39 -4.13
C ILE A 147 13.11 10.83 -3.91
N ILE A 148 14.02 11.34 -4.75
CA ILE A 148 14.52 12.71 -4.65
C ILE A 148 13.37 13.71 -4.80
N ARG A 149 12.48 13.53 -5.78
CA ARG A 149 11.29 14.38 -5.96
C ARG A 149 10.39 14.35 -4.72
N SER A 150 10.19 13.16 -4.15
CA SER A 150 9.41 12.96 -2.93
C SER A 150 10.01 13.76 -1.76
N GLN A 151 11.31 13.63 -1.53
CA GLN A 151 12.03 14.34 -0.47
C GLN A 151 12.06 15.86 -0.69
N GLN A 152 12.25 16.33 -1.92
CA GLN A 152 12.21 17.75 -2.28
C GLN A 152 10.82 18.36 -2.06
N ALA A 153 9.76 17.57 -2.19
CA ALA A 153 8.40 17.96 -1.84
C ALA A 153 8.15 17.99 -0.31
N GLY A 154 9.19 17.76 0.51
CA GLY A 154 9.10 17.77 1.98
C GLY A 154 8.54 16.49 2.58
N ARG A 155 8.46 15.39 1.82
CA ARG A 155 7.91 14.13 2.32
C ARG A 155 8.93 13.41 3.21
N PRO A 156 8.49 12.76 4.30
CA PRO A 156 9.37 12.08 5.24
C PRO A 156 9.83 10.68 4.75
N PHE A 157 9.81 10.44 3.44
CA PHE A 157 10.12 9.13 2.86
C PHE A 157 11.58 8.79 3.10
N ARG A 158 11.81 7.72 3.86
CA ARG A 158 13.13 7.37 4.38
C ARG A 158 13.49 5.89 4.26
N GLN A 159 12.52 5.02 3.99
CA GLN A 159 12.74 3.58 4.03
C GLN A 159 12.05 2.84 2.89
N LEU A 160 12.78 1.89 2.30
CA LEU A 160 12.26 0.93 1.35
C LEU A 160 12.53 -0.49 1.85
N LEU A 161 11.46 -1.26 2.08
CA LEU A 161 11.52 -2.65 2.51
C LEU A 161 11.39 -3.54 1.27
N TYR A 162 12.45 -4.29 0.97
CA TYR A 162 12.57 -5.10 -0.24
C TYR A 162 13.07 -6.50 0.11
N PRO A 163 12.62 -7.59 -0.54
CA PRO A 163 13.04 -8.95 -0.19
C PRO A 163 14.46 -9.24 -0.71
N ILE A 164 15.46 -8.79 0.06
CA ILE A 164 16.89 -8.86 -0.26
C ILE A 164 17.45 -10.26 0.01
N SER A 165 16.93 -10.98 1.03
CA SER A 165 17.58 -12.21 1.53
C SER A 165 16.97 -13.52 1.04
N GLY A 166 15.78 -13.50 0.41
CA GLY A 166 15.03 -14.72 0.06
C GLY A 166 14.73 -14.90 -1.42
N SER A 167 14.99 -13.89 -2.23
CA SER A 167 14.80 -13.94 -3.67
C SER A 167 16.13 -14.32 -4.33
N GLY A 168 16.10 -15.04 -5.45
CA GLY A 168 17.31 -15.33 -6.25
C GLY A 168 18.00 -14.06 -6.81
N PHE A 169 17.52 -12.88 -6.42
CA PHE A 169 18.03 -11.57 -6.75
C PHE A 169 19.18 -11.22 -5.83
N ALA A 170 20.38 -11.73 -6.16
CA ALA A 170 21.53 -10.85 -6.00
C ALA A 170 21.16 -9.56 -6.75
N LEU A 171 21.10 -8.44 -6.05
CA LEU A 171 21.09 -7.11 -6.67
C LEU A 171 22.32 -7.06 -7.59
N ALA A 172 22.13 -7.47 -8.86
CA ALA A 172 23.21 -7.94 -9.72
C ALA A 172 24.11 -6.81 -10.24
N TRP A 173 23.93 -5.61 -9.71
CA TRP A 173 24.83 -4.49 -9.92
C TRP A 173 24.98 -3.70 -8.62
N ALA A 174 26.00 -4.04 -7.83
CA ALA A 174 26.32 -3.35 -6.57
C ALA A 174 26.51 -1.82 -6.74
N GLY A 175 26.79 -1.35 -7.97
CA GLY A 175 27.01 0.06 -8.26
C GLY A 175 25.78 0.95 -8.11
N ASP A 176 24.59 0.52 -8.56
CA ASP A 176 23.41 1.38 -8.56
C ASP A 176 22.61 1.31 -7.25
N VAL A 177 22.67 0.16 -6.56
CA VAL A 177 22.08 0.01 -5.22
C VAL A 177 22.74 0.92 -4.20
N HIS A 178 24.03 1.23 -4.37
CA HIS A 178 24.72 2.16 -3.48
C HIS A 178 24.04 3.54 -3.49
N LYS A 179 23.68 4.04 -4.68
CA LYS A 179 22.93 5.31 -4.82
C LYS A 179 21.61 5.27 -4.07
N LEU A 180 20.89 4.15 -4.15
CA LEU A 180 19.62 3.98 -3.46
C LEU A 180 19.80 3.98 -1.93
N ARG A 181 20.84 3.32 -1.43
CA ARG A 181 21.21 3.31 0.01
C ARG A 181 21.63 4.68 0.55
N GLU A 182 22.15 5.56 -0.31
CA GLU A 182 22.46 6.95 0.07
C GLU A 182 21.20 7.79 0.25
N LEU A 183 20.12 7.46 -0.46
CA LEU A 183 18.86 8.22 -0.43
C LEU A 183 17.88 7.71 0.63
N VAL A 184 17.81 6.39 0.82
CA VAL A 184 16.87 5.73 1.74
C VAL A 184 17.49 4.51 2.42
N GLU A 185 16.97 4.20 3.59
CA GLU A 185 17.26 2.95 4.27
C GLU A 185 16.68 1.77 3.48
N LEU A 186 17.54 0.90 2.97
CA LEU A 186 17.16 -0.38 2.41
C LEU A 186 17.18 -1.44 3.49
N ALA A 187 16.02 -1.96 3.84
CA ALA A 187 15.88 -3.06 4.78
C ALA A 187 15.20 -4.25 4.11
N ASP A 188 15.48 -5.45 4.64
CA ASP A 188 14.88 -6.67 4.15
C ASP A 188 13.38 -6.68 4.50
N PHE A 189 12.54 -7.02 3.52
CA PHE A 189 11.11 -7.11 3.76
C PHE A 189 10.80 -8.30 4.67
N LYS A 190 10.02 -8.01 5.72
CA LYS A 190 9.41 -9.03 6.58
C LYS A 190 7.92 -8.80 6.58
N ASP A 191 7.17 -9.89 6.38
CA ASP A 191 5.72 -9.84 6.50
C ASP A 191 5.37 -9.86 8.00
N ASP A 192 5.22 -8.68 8.58
CA ASP A 192 4.84 -8.50 10.00
C ASP A 192 3.32 -8.60 10.21
N TRP A 193 2.54 -8.78 9.14
CA TRP A 193 1.12 -9.01 9.28
C TRP A 193 0.92 -10.35 9.98
N PRO A 194 0.15 -10.41 11.07
CA PRO A 194 -0.09 -11.68 11.70
C PRO A 194 -0.82 -12.58 10.70
N THR A 195 -0.45 -13.85 10.71
CA THR A 195 -1.17 -14.92 10.02
C THR A 195 -2.05 -15.67 11.03
N PRO A 196 -3.08 -15.02 11.65
CA PRO A 196 -3.89 -15.68 12.66
C PRO A 196 -4.79 -16.78 12.07
N PHE A 197 -4.88 -16.90 10.74
CA PHE A 197 -5.76 -17.83 10.03
C PHE A 197 -5.05 -18.68 8.98
N GLU A 198 -3.72 -18.84 9.05
CA GLU A 198 -3.10 -19.98 8.39
C GLU A 198 -3.67 -21.24 9.05
N CYS A 199 -4.75 -21.79 8.48
CA CYS A 199 -5.19 -23.12 8.79
C CYS A 199 -4.01 -24.02 8.48
N VAL A 200 -3.39 -24.57 9.51
CA VAL A 200 -2.49 -25.72 9.38
C VAL A 200 -3.34 -26.83 8.75
N ILE A 201 -3.20 -27.03 7.44
CA ILE A 201 -3.81 -28.15 6.72
C ILE A 201 -2.89 -29.36 6.87
#